data_AF-A0A3P7FZ68-F1
#
_entry.id   AF-A0A3P7FZ68-F1
#
_cell.length_a   1.000
_cell.length_b   1.000
_cell.length_c   1.000
_cell.angle_alpha   90.00
_cell.angle_beta   90.00
_cell.angle_gamma   90.00
#
_symmetry.space_group_name_H-M   'P 1'
#
loop_
_entity.id
_entity.type
_entity.pdbx_description
1 polymer ?
#
loop_
_entity_poly.entity_id
_entity_poly.type
_entity_poly.pdbx_seq_one_letter_code
_entity_poly.pdbx_strand_id
1 'polypeptide(L)' 'MIRGLVMNAGLEVMVSEIPNPDHLLKICLDIYLVREAKDFVLEQDLYGKLIFLFRSPENLIKWTRNKVKAD' A
#
# COMPACT_ATOMS: atom_id res chain seq x y z
N MET A 1 -3.38 20.95 -19.19
CA MET A 1 -2.98 20.63 -17.79
C MET A 1 -4.17 20.61 -16.84
N ILE A 2 -4.97 21.69 -16.74
CA ILE A 2 -6.08 21.81 -15.76
C ILE A 2 -7.08 20.63 -15.84
N ARG A 3 -7.45 20.21 -17.06
CA ARG A 3 -8.37 19.08 -17.27
C ARG A 3 -7.84 17.75 -16.73
N GLY A 4 -6.53 17.50 -16.82
CA GLY A 4 -5.92 16.27 -16.30
C GLY A 4 -5.98 16.19 -14.78
N LEU A 5 -5.72 17.31 -14.10
CA LEU A 5 -5.78 17.40 -12.64
C LEU A 5 -7.19 17.11 -12.11
N VAL A 6 -8.22 17.70 -12.75
CA VAL A 6 -9.61 17.53 -12.32
C VAL A 6 -10.15 16.14 -12.65
N MET A 7 -9.79 15.57 -13.80
CA MET A 7 -10.30 14.25 -14.21
C MET A 7 -9.59 13.08 -13.53
N ASN A 8 -8.30 13.21 -13.16
CA ASN A 8 -7.58 12.13 -12.46
C ASN A 8 -7.78 12.13 -10.95
N ALA A 9 -8.32 13.19 -10.35
CA ALA A 9 -8.54 13.27 -8.92
C ALA A 9 -9.30 12.05 -8.37
N GLY A 10 -10.29 11.54 -9.11
CA GLY A 10 -11.06 10.35 -8.72
C GLY A 10 -10.27 9.05 -8.69
N LEU A 11 -9.19 8.92 -9.49
CA LEU A 11 -8.31 7.75 -9.47
C LEU A 11 -7.39 7.78 -8.24
N GLU A 12 -7.00 8.97 -7.78
CA GLU A 12 -6.15 9.13 -6.60
C GLU A 12 -6.90 8.90 -5.28
N VAL A 13 -8.24 9.04 -5.24
CA VAL A 13 -9.07 8.84 -4.04
C VAL A 13 -8.76 7.51 -3.35
N MET A 14 -8.60 6.44 -4.13
CA MET A 14 -8.32 5.09 -3.61
C MET A 14 -7.01 5.01 -2.82
N VAL A 15 -6.03 5.87 -3.14
CA VAL A 15 -4.71 5.91 -2.50
C VAL A 15 -4.63 7.04 -1.47
N SER A 16 -5.31 8.15 -1.71
CA SER A 16 -5.34 9.34 -0.87
C SER A 16 -6.19 9.17 0.39
N GLU A 17 -7.28 8.40 0.33
CA GLU A 17 -8.24 8.28 1.44
C GLU A 17 -8.08 7.00 2.26
N ILE A 18 -6.85 6.47 2.33
CA ILE A 18 -6.54 5.26 3.09
C ILE A 18 -6.63 5.58 4.61
N PRO A 19 -7.50 4.89 5.38
CA PRO A 19 -7.75 5.25 6.78
C PRO A 19 -6.61 4.88 7.73
N ASN A 20 -5.81 3.85 7.39
CA ASN A 20 -4.63 3.47 8.17
C ASN A 20 -3.49 3.02 7.24
N PRO A 21 -2.57 3.92 6.90
CA PRO A 21 -1.44 3.60 6.03
C PRO A 21 -0.29 2.88 6.75
N ASP A 22 -0.32 2.71 8.08
CA ASP A 22 0.80 2.14 8.85
C ASP A 22 1.16 0.72 8.39
N HIS A 23 0.15 -0.07 8.02
CA HIS A 23 0.38 -1.42 7.49
C HIS A 23 1.13 -1.43 6.15
N LEU A 24 0.81 -0.50 5.25
CA LEU A 24 1.53 -0.31 3.98
C LEU A 24 2.94 0.20 4.23
N LEU A 25 3.08 1.19 5.12
CA LEU A 25 4.38 1.73 5.49
C LEU A 25 5.28 0.64 6.06
N LYS A 26 4.75 -0.25 6.89
CA LYS A 26 5.48 -1.40 7.42
C LYS A 26 5.99 -2.32 6.30
N ILE A 27 5.17 -2.66 5.31
CA ILE A 27 5.64 -3.47 4.16
C ILE A 27 6.79 -2.75 3.45
N CYS A 28 6.65 -1.44 3.19
CA CYS A 28 7.70 -0.68 2.53
C CYS A 28 9.01 -0.70 3.34
N LEU A 29 8.94 -0.54 4.66
CA LEU A 29 10.10 -0.61 5.55
C LEU A 29 10.72 -2.02 5.59
N ASP A 30 9.89 -3.07 5.64
CA ASP A 30 10.35 -4.45 5.58
C ASP A 30 11.09 -4.71 4.25
N ILE A 31 10.59 -4.21 3.12
CA ILE A 31 11.27 -4.29 1.82
C ILE A 31 12.66 -3.60 1.87
N TYR A 32 12.76 -2.41 2.48
CA TYR A 32 14.05 -1.74 2.65
C TYR A 32 15.02 -2.55 3.51
N LEU A 33 14.56 -3.10 4.63
CA LEU A 33 15.37 -3.92 5.53
C LEU A 33 15.90 -5.18 4.82
N VAL A 34 15.02 -5.86 4.07
CA VAL A 34 15.35 -7.11 3.38
C VAL A 34 16.35 -6.85 2.24
N ARG A 35 16.24 -5.71 1.55
CA ARG A 35 17.21 -5.26 0.56
C ARG A 35 18.58 -5.00 1.17
N GLU A 36 18.63 -4.39 2.36
CA GLU A 36 19.88 -4.18 3.11
C GLU A 36 20.53 -5.51 3.52
N ALA A 37 19.71 -6.49 3.90
CA ALA A 37 20.14 -7.85 4.20
C ALA A 37 20.57 -8.67 2.96
N LYS A 38 20.35 -8.16 1.74
CA LYS A 38 20.60 -8.83 0.45
C LYS A 38 19.82 -10.14 0.26
N ASP A 39 18.68 -10.29 0.92
CA ASP A 39 17.78 -11.42 0.69
C ASP A 39 16.75 -11.06 -0.41
N PHE A 40 17.17 -11.23 -1.66
CA PHE A 40 16.37 -10.83 -2.82
C PHE A 40 15.12 -11.68 -3.03
N VAL A 41 15.10 -12.92 -2.52
CA VAL A 41 13.92 -13.80 -2.65
C VAL A 41 12.80 -13.26 -1.77
N LEU A 42 13.11 -12.91 -0.53
CA LEU A 42 12.15 -12.31 0.38
C LEU A 42 11.74 -10.90 -0.07
N GLU A 43 12.67 -10.11 -0.63
CA GLU A 43 12.34 -8.80 -1.21
C GLU A 43 11.28 -8.94 -2.32
N GLN A 44 11.48 -9.92 -3.22
CA GLN A 44 10.55 -10.17 -4.32
C GLN A 44 9.16 -10.61 -3.83
N ASP A 45 9.08 -11.42 -2.79
CA ASP A 45 7.79 -11.84 -2.21
C ASP A 45 7.04 -10.68 -1.56
N LEU A 46 7.74 -9.85 -0.77
CA LEU A 46 7.17 -8.64 -0.17
C LEU A 46 6.72 -7.63 -1.24
N TYR A 47 7.51 -7.45 -2.29
CA TYR A 47 7.17 -6.57 -3.41
C TYR A 47 5.96 -7.11 -4.20
N GLY A 48 5.89 -8.43 -4.41
CA GLY A 48 4.74 -9.09 -5.02
C GLY A 48 3.45 -8.87 -4.23
N LYS A 49 3.52 -8.97 -2.89
CA LYS A 49 2.42 -8.67 -1.99
C LYS A 49 1.97 -7.21 -2.08
N LEU A 50 2.91 -6.27 -2.18
CA LEU A 50 2.62 -4.85 -2.36
C LEU A 50 1.88 -4.59 -3.68
N ILE A 51 2.34 -5.17 -4.79
CA ILE A 51 1.66 -5.05 -6.10
C ILE A 51 0.25 -5.63 -6.05
N PHE A 52 0.08 -6.80 -5.41
CA PHE A 52 -1.23 -7.44 -5.30
C PHE A 52 -2.23 -6.56 -4.54
N LEU A 53 -1.79 -5.92 -3.45
CA LEU A 53 -2.57 -4.95 -2.69
C LEU A 53 -3.03 -3.77 -3.55
N PHE A 54 -2.11 -3.14 -4.28
CA PHE A 54 -2.44 -1.98 -5.13
C PHE A 54 -3.24 -2.34 -6.39
N ARG A 55 -3.22 -3.60 -6.84
CA ARG A 55 -4.04 -4.06 -7.97
C ARG A 55 -5.51 -4.27 -7.63
N SER A 56 -5.86 -4.41 -6.35
CA SER A 56 -7.23 -4.65 -5.91
C SER A 56 -7.66 -3.62 -4.86
N PRO A 57 -8.46 -2.59 -5.23
CA PRO A 57 -9.00 -1.62 -4.29
C PRO A 57 -9.66 -2.26 -3.08
N GLU A 58 -10.41 -3.33 -3.32
CA GLU A 58 -11.16 -4.03 -2.28
C GLU A 58 -10.22 -4.66 -1.25
N ASN A 59 -9.12 -5.25 -1.70
CA ASN A 59 -8.11 -5.80 -0.80
C ASN A 59 -7.38 -4.69 -0.06
N LEU A 60 -7.03 -3.59 -0.74
CA LEU A 60 -6.41 -2.42 -0.12
C LEU A 60 -7.25 -1.91 1.04
N ILE A 61 -8.54 -1.63 0.80
CA ILE A 61 -9.48 -1.15 1.81
C ILE A 61 -9.63 -2.13 2.97
N LYS A 62 -9.76 -3.43 2.70
CA LYS A 62 -9.84 -4.47 3.74
C LYS A 62 -8.60 -4.51 4.62
N TRP A 63 -7.43 -4.30 4.03
CA TRP A 63 -6.14 -4.36 4.72
C TRP A 63 -5.84 -3.10 5.54
N THR A 64 -6.26 -1.95 5.05
CA THR A 64 -6.04 -0.65 5.71
C THR A 64 -7.18 -0.24 6.63
N ARG A 65 -8.23 -1.06 6.76
CA ARG A 65 -9.33 -0.80 7.70
C ARG A 65 -8.79 -0.73 9.13
N ASN A 66 -9.15 0.34 9.86
CA ASN A 66 -8.82 0.46 11.28
C ASN A 66 -9.28 -0.78 12.03
N LYS A 67 -8.32 -1.56 12.54
CA LYS A 67 -8.61 -2.57 13.56
C LYS A 67 -8.90 -1.80 14.83
N VAL A 68 -10.19 -1.63 15.15
CA VAL A 68 -10.60 -1.15 16.47
C VAL A 68 -9.99 -2.12 17.46
N LYS A 69 -9.00 -1.65 18.22
CA LYS A 69 -8.43 -2.38 19.33
C LYS A 69 -9.59 -2.52 20.32
N ALA A 70 -10.11 -3.74 20.47
CA ALA A 70 -11.00 -4.03 21.59
C ALA A 70 -10.11 -4.03 22.83
N ASP A 71 -10.24 -2.97 23.63
CA ASP A 71 -9.71 -2.91 24.99
C ASP A 71 -10.39 -3.94 25.89
#